data_AF-A0ABD5E4V3-F1
#
_entry.id   AF-A0ABD5E4V3-F1
#
_cell.length_a   1.000
_cell.length_b   1.000
_cell.length_c   1.000
_cell.angle_alpha   90.00
_cell.angle_beta   90.00
_cell.angle_gamma   90.00
#
_symmetry.space_group_name_H-M   'P 1'
#
loop_
_entity.id
_entity.type
_entity.pdbx_description
1 polymer ?
#
loop_
_entity_poly.entity_id
_entity_poly.type
_entity_poly.pdbx_seq_one_letter_code
_entity_poly.pdbx_strand_id
1 'polypeptide(L)' 'MPCSCAKNRKTFEVVTSDKVVYSSTSEPTAKAVSKRYPGSIVREQAKSGAKAS' A
#
# COMPACT_ATOMS: atom_id res chain seq x y z
N MET A 1 -11.05 15.72 -19.76
CA MET A 1 -10.91 16.07 -18.33
C MET A 1 -9.84 15.19 -17.71
N PRO A 2 -8.66 15.72 -17.33
CA PRO A 2 -7.68 14.91 -16.63
C PRO A 2 -8.21 14.64 -15.21
N CYS A 3 -8.31 13.37 -14.86
CA CYS A 3 -8.90 12.91 -13.62
C CYS A 3 -7.97 13.27 -12.45
N SER A 4 -8.24 14.38 -11.76
CA SER A 4 -7.51 14.88 -10.56
C SER A 4 -7.60 13.94 -9.34
N CYS A 5 -8.14 12.73 -9.47
CA CYS A 5 -8.32 11.75 -8.40
C CYS A 5 -7.04 10.95 -8.04
N ALA A 6 -5.86 11.40 -8.48
CA ALA A 6 -4.59 10.72 -8.22
C ALA A 6 -3.72 11.38 -7.13
N LYS A 7 -4.13 12.54 -6.59
CA LYS A 7 -3.26 13.36 -5.74
C LYS A 7 -3.11 12.89 -4.29
N ASN A 8 -4.04 12.06 -3.79
CA ASN A 8 -4.06 11.57 -2.40
C ASN A 8 -4.38 10.07 -2.32
N ARG A 9 -3.92 9.25 -3.27
CA ARG A 9 -4.15 7.80 -3.16
C ARG A 9 -3.22 7.22 -2.10
N LYS A 10 -3.79 6.94 -0.93
CA LYS A 10 -3.18 6.06 0.06
C LYS A 10 -3.06 4.67 -0.56
N THR A 11 -1.87 4.12 -0.51
CA THR A 11 -1.55 2.77 -0.96
C THR A 11 -1.15 1.96 0.25
N PHE A 12 -1.75 0.79 0.41
CA PHE A 12 -1.47 -0.14 1.48
C PHE A 12 -0.63 -1.27 0.92
N GLU A 13 0.55 -1.46 1.49
CA GLU A 13 1.50 -2.49 1.12
C GLU A 13 1.55 -3.55 2.20
N VAL A 14 1.49 -4.81 1.80
CA VAL A 14 1.71 -5.96 2.68
C VAL A 14 3.18 -6.34 2.53
N VAL A 15 3.93 -6.21 3.61
CA VAL A 15 5.37 -6.50 3.66
C VAL A 15 5.60 -7.75 4.50
N THR A 16 6.34 -8.72 3.98
CA THR A 16 6.75 -9.93 4.70
C THR A 16 8.26 -10.00 4.72
N SER A 17 8.90 -10.18 5.88
CA SER A 17 10.35 -10.44 6.03
C SER A 17 11.23 -9.66 5.04
N ASP A 18 10.97 -8.36 4.85
CA ASP A 18 11.70 -7.44 3.95
C ASP A 18 11.31 -7.41 2.46
N LYS A 19 10.19 -8.03 2.06
CA LYS A 19 9.63 -7.94 0.69
C LYS A 19 8.17 -7.49 0.67
N VAL A 20 7.85 -6.57 -0.24
CA VAL A 20 6.45 -6.22 -0.56
C VAL A 20 5.85 -7.38 -1.34
N VAL A 21 4.89 -8.08 -0.74
CA VAL A 21 4.20 -9.21 -1.38
C VAL A 21 2.91 -8.77 -2.05
N TYR A 22 2.35 -7.64 -1.64
CA TYR A 22 1.11 -7.10 -2.21
C TYR A 22 1.02 -5.60 -1.99
N SER A 23 0.44 -4.86 -2.95
CA SER A 23 0.12 -3.45 -2.80
C SER A 23 -1.26 -3.15 -3.38
N SER A 24 -2.05 -2.35 -2.66
CA SER A 24 -3.41 -2.00 -3.08
C SER A 24 -3.83 -0.65 -2.52
N THR A 25 -4.67 0.09 -3.23
CA THR A 25 -5.26 1.35 -2.72
C THR A 25 -6.40 1.12 -1.74
N SER A 26 -6.77 -0.13 -1.46
CA SER A 26 -7.86 -0.49 -0.56
C SER A 26 -7.32 -1.15 0.71
N GLU A 27 -7.47 -0.48 1.85
CA GLU A 27 -7.13 -1.02 3.17
C GLU A 27 -7.77 -2.39 3.50
N PRO A 28 -9.10 -2.60 3.31
CA PRO A 28 -9.72 -3.88 3.66
C PRO A 28 -9.14 -5.03 2.84
N THR A 29 -8.77 -4.77 1.58
CA THR A 29 -8.12 -5.75 0.71
C THR A 29 -6.71 -6.08 1.19
N ALA A 30 -5.91 -5.06 1.54
CA ALA A 30 -4.56 -5.29 2.07
C ALA A 30 -4.59 -6.07 3.40
N LYS A 31 -5.55 -5.79 4.29
CA LYS A 31 -5.78 -6.54 5.53
C LYS A 31 -6.24 -7.98 5.30
N ALA A 32 -7.06 -8.23 4.29
CA ALA A 32 -7.47 -9.58 3.93
C ALA A 32 -6.28 -10.40 3.38
N VAL A 33 -5.43 -9.75 2.58
CA VAL A 33 -4.24 -10.36 2.00
C VAL A 33 -3.17 -10.62 3.05
N SER A 34 -2.96 -9.70 4.01
CA SER A 34 -1.99 -9.91 5.09
C SER A 34 -2.29 -11.14 5.94
N LYS A 35 -3.56 -11.50 6.13
CA LYS A 35 -3.95 -12.75 6.82
C LYS A 35 -3.49 -14.02 6.09
N ARG A 36 -3.22 -13.95 4.79
CA ARG A 36 -2.70 -15.07 3.98
C ARG A 36 -1.19 -15.24 4.07
N TYR A 37 -0.48 -14.20 4.53
CA TYR A 37 0.97 -14.19 4.65
C TYR A 37 1.35 -14.12 6.14
N PRO A 38 1.71 -15.25 6.78
CA PRO A 38 2.09 -15.26 8.19
C PRO A 38 3.34 -14.40 8.41
N GLY A 39 3.32 -13.54 9.44
CA GLY A 39 4.40 -12.59 9.71
C GLY A 39 4.42 -11.36 8.80
N SER A 40 3.38 -11.17 7.98
CA SER A 40 3.25 -9.96 7.15
C SER A 40 2.67 -8.77 7.92
N ILE A 41 3.09 -7.57 7.53
CA ILE A 41 2.70 -6.29 8.14
C ILE A 41 2.10 -5.41 7.05
N VAL A 42 0.93 -4.83 7.31
CA VAL A 42 0.33 -3.84 6.42
C VAL A 42 0.91 -2.46 6.73
N ARG A 43 1.54 -1.83 5.73
CA ARG A 43 2.06 -0.46 5.80
C ARG A 43 1.21 0.44 4.90
N GLU A 44 0.72 1.55 5.46
CA GLU A 44 0.10 2.62 4.66
C GLU A 44 1.22 3.48 4.07
N GLN A 45 1.51 3.32 2.78
CA GLN A 45 2.20 4.34 2.01
C GLN A 45 1.19 5.42 1.62
N ALA A 46 1.13 6.48 2.42
CA ALA A 46 0.76 7.77 1.88
C ALA A 46 1.81 8.12 0.84
N LYS A 47 1.44 8.25 -0.44
CA LYS A 47 2.28 8.92 -1.44
C LYS A 47 2.37 10.42 -1.10
N SER A 48 2.94 10.74 0.05
CA SER A 48 3.49 12.05 0.35
C SER A 48 4.98 11.99 0.03
N GLY A 49 5.32 12.17 -1.24
CA GLY A 49 6.58 12.80 -1.62
C GLY A 49 7.93 12.17 -1.21
N ALA A 50 8.06 10.86 -0.99
CA ALA A 50 9.38 10.24 -0.77
C ALA A 50 10.04 9.73 -2.06
N LYS A 51 10.13 10.60 -3.07
CA LYS A 51 11.25 10.71 -4.02
C LYS A 51 11.20 12.11 -4.63
N ALA A 52 11.49 13.12 -3.80
CA ALA A 52 12.06 14.35 -4.33
C ALA A 52 13.48 13.98 -4.80
N SER A 53 13.73 14.26 -6.07
CA SER A 53 14.99 14.11 -6.79
C SER A 53 16.16 14.82 -6.11
#